data_AF-G1M2V3-F1
#
_entry.id   AF-G1M2V3-F1
#
_cell.length_a   1.000
_cell.length_b   1.000
_cell.length_c   1.000
_cell.angle_alpha   90.00
_cell.angle_beta   90.00
_cell.angle_gamma   90.00
#
_symmetry.space_group_name_H-M   'P 1'
#
loop_
_entity.id
_entity.type
_entity.pdbx_description
1 polymer ?
#
loop_
_entity_poly.entity_id
_entity_poly.type
_entity_poly.pdbx_seq_one_letter_code
_entity_poly.pdbx_strand_id
1 'polypeptide(L)'
;MRPLLCALAGLALLRAAAAEPSVSSRGDPAWNAGCDRYMAVHDRLDVIEETVEKTVEHLEAEVKGLLGQLEELAWNLPPGPLGPIPDLFGDDGFG
;
A
#
# COMPACT_ATOMS: atom_id res chain seq x y z
N MET A 1 -8.00 2.25 8.72
CA MET A 1 -8.49 3.66 8.66
C MET A 1 -7.57 4.65 9.39
N ARG A 2 -7.21 4.42 10.66
CA ARG A 2 -6.30 5.32 11.43
C ARG A 2 -4.96 5.71 10.76
N PRO A 3 -4.22 4.82 10.08
CA PRO A 3 -2.94 5.21 9.46
C PRO A 3 -3.12 6.18 8.28
N LEU A 4 -4.22 6.02 7.53
CA LEU A 4 -4.56 6.84 6.37
C LEU A 4 -4.93 8.27 6.79
N LEU A 5 -5.63 8.41 7.91
CA LEU A 5 -5.97 9.71 8.49
C LEU A 5 -4.72 10.46 8.98
N CYS A 6 -3.75 9.75 9.56
CA CYS A 6 -2.46 10.36 9.95
C CYS A 6 -1.65 10.82 8.74
N ALA A 7 -1.62 10.02 7.67
CA ALA A 7 -0.93 10.39 6.43
C ALA A 7 -1.55 11.64 5.77
N LEU A 8 -2.89 11.69 5.69
CA LEU A 8 -3.60 12.85 5.12
C LEU A 8 -3.42 14.13 5.96
N ALA A 9 -3.43 14.00 7.29
CA ALA A 9 -3.16 15.12 8.19
C ALA A 9 -1.72 15.64 8.04
N GLY A 10 -0.75 14.73 7.88
CA GLY A 10 0.65 15.08 7.60
C GLY A 10 0.81 15.83 6.28
N LEU A 11 0.18 15.34 5.19
CA LEU A 11 0.18 16.02 3.90
C LEU A 11 -0.47 17.41 3.94
N ALA A 12 -1.58 17.54 4.67
CA ALA A 12 -2.28 18.83 4.82
C ALA A 12 -1.43 19.87 5.56
N LEU A 13 -0.73 19.47 6.62
CA LEU A 13 0.19 20.33 7.36
C LEU A 13 1.39 20.75 6.52
N LEU A 14 1.98 19.83 5.74
CA LEU A 14 3.09 20.13 4.84
C LEU A 14 2.69 21.13 3.76
N ARG A 15 1.49 20.96 3.19
CA ARG A 15 0.95 21.86 2.15
C ARG A 15 0.64 23.26 2.69
N ALA A 16 0.20 23.36 3.94
CA ALA A 16 -0.04 24.63 4.61
C ALA A 16 1.28 25.38 4.92
N ALA A 17 2.33 24.65 5.31
CA ALA A 17 3.66 25.22 5.55
C ALA A 17 4.33 25.74 4.25
N ALA A 18 3.98 25.17 3.10
CA ALA A 18 4.45 25.61 1.78
C ALA A 18 3.71 26.85 1.22
N ALA A 19 2.70 27.38 1.92
CA ALA A 19 1.83 28.47 1.45
C ALA A 19 2.05 29.84 2.14
N GLU A 20 3.26 30.08 2.71
CA GLU A 20 3.82 31.39 3.16
C GLU A 20 3.32 31.95 4.53
N PRO A 21 4.17 32.66 5.32
CA PRO A 21 4.70 33.97 4.98
C PRO A 21 6.23 34.06 5.02
N SER A 22 6.83 34.39 3.88
CA SER A 22 7.97 35.31 3.73
C SER A 22 8.30 36.16 4.98
N VAL A 23 9.09 35.59 5.90
CA VAL A 23 9.89 36.37 6.85
C VAL A 23 11.29 36.49 6.27
N SER A 24 11.45 37.52 5.44
CA SER A 24 12.75 37.96 4.95
C SER A 24 13.58 38.55 6.11
N SER A 25 14.26 37.70 6.88
CA SER A 25 15.56 38.06 7.45
C SER A 25 16.64 37.56 6.49
N ARG A 26 16.80 38.35 5.43
CA ARG A 26 17.71 38.16 4.31
C ARG A 26 19.16 38.25 4.80
N GLY A 27 19.74 37.11 5.16
CA GLY A 27 21.18 37.01 5.42
C GLY A 27 21.65 35.96 6.43
N ASP A 28 20.86 34.92 6.74
CA ASP A 28 21.31 33.86 7.66
C ASP A 28 21.76 32.60 6.88
N PRO A 29 23.01 32.11 7.01
CA PRO A 29 23.43 30.82 6.45
C PRO A 29 22.55 29.64 6.88
N ALA A 30 21.78 29.78 7.96
CA ALA A 30 20.76 28.80 8.36
C ALA A 30 19.64 28.60 7.32
N TRP A 31 19.34 29.61 6.48
CA TRP A 31 18.32 29.50 5.43
C TRP A 31 18.76 28.54 4.31
N ASN A 32 20.02 28.64 3.87
CA ASN A 32 20.59 27.73 2.87
C ASN A 32 20.60 26.29 3.41
N ALA A 33 21.02 26.10 4.67
CA ALA A 33 20.97 24.78 5.31
C ALA A 33 19.53 24.25 5.47
N GLY A 34 18.52 25.13 5.55
CA GLY A 34 17.10 24.78 5.54
C GLY A 34 16.64 24.30 4.16
N CYS A 35 16.99 25.02 3.09
CA CYS A 35 16.72 24.62 1.71
C CYS A 35 17.41 23.30 1.36
N ASP A 36 18.67 23.10 1.76
CA ASP A 36 19.41 21.85 1.53
C ASP A 36 18.74 20.65 2.22
N ARG A 37 18.29 20.84 3.47
CA ARG A 37 17.53 19.80 4.19
C ARG A 37 16.20 19.50 3.52
N TYR A 38 15.50 20.52 3.02
CA TYR A 38 14.24 20.35 2.31
C TYR A 38 14.43 19.56 1.01
N MET A 39 15.44 19.92 0.21
CA MET A 39 15.80 19.20 -1.01
C MET A 39 16.17 17.75 -0.72
N ALA A 40 17.02 17.50 0.29
CA ALA A 40 17.40 16.15 0.67
C ALA A 40 16.22 15.28 1.16
N VAL A 41 15.20 15.90 1.76
CA VAL A 41 13.96 15.19 2.14
C VAL A 41 13.13 14.87 0.90
N HIS A 42 13.00 15.80 -0.04
CA HIS A 42 12.31 15.56 -1.32
C HIS A 42 12.97 14.47 -2.14
N ASP A 43 14.29 14.53 -2.32
CA ASP A 43 15.03 13.48 -3.06
C ASP A 43 14.80 12.08 -2.45
N ARG A 44 14.71 12.02 -1.11
CA ARG A 44 14.40 10.75 -0.42
C ARG A 44 12.95 10.32 -0.60
N LEU A 45 12.02 11.27 -0.67
CA LEU A 45 10.60 10.97 -0.93
C LEU A 45 10.43 10.45 -2.36
N ASP A 46 11.09 11.05 -3.34
CA ASP A 46 11.05 10.59 -4.74
C ASP A 46 11.53 9.14 -4.88
N VAL A 47 12.66 8.79 -4.23
CA VAL A 47 13.17 7.41 -4.22
C VAL A 47 12.18 6.45 -3.54
N ILE A 48 11.53 6.88 -2.46
CA ILE A 48 10.52 6.07 -1.76
C ILE A 48 9.29 5.88 -2.65
N GLU A 49 8.81 6.93 -3.31
CA GLU A 49 7.67 6.90 -4.22
C GLU A 49 7.94 5.93 -5.38
N GLU A 50 9.07 6.07 -6.07
CA GLU A 50 9.50 5.16 -7.13
C GLU A 50 9.59 3.71 -6.64
N THR A 51 10.18 3.49 -5.46
CA THR A 51 10.30 2.14 -4.89
C THR A 51 8.92 1.56 -4.59
N VAL A 52 8.02 2.35 -4.00
CA VAL A 52 6.66 1.92 -3.69
C VAL A 52 5.91 1.56 -4.98
N GLU A 53 5.93 2.43 -5.99
CA GLU A 53 5.31 2.16 -7.29
C GLU A 53 5.81 0.85 -7.90
N LYS A 54 7.14 0.67 -7.99
CA LYS A 54 7.74 -0.56 -8.52
C LYS A 54 7.33 -1.81 -7.74
N THR A 55 7.27 -1.72 -6.41
CA THR A 55 6.85 -2.87 -5.58
C THR A 55 5.38 -3.21 -5.75
N VAL A 56 4.52 -2.20 -5.94
CA VAL A 56 3.09 -2.41 -6.21
C VAL A 56 2.91 -3.07 -7.58
N GLU A 57 3.58 -2.59 -8.61
CA GLU A 57 3.55 -3.19 -9.94
C GLU A 57 4.04 -4.65 -9.92
N HIS A 58 5.13 -4.92 -9.18
CA HIS A 58 5.65 -6.28 -9.03
C HIS A 58 4.65 -7.20 -8.35
N LEU A 59 4.08 -6.78 -7.23
CA LEU A 59 3.10 -7.57 -6.49
C LEU A 59 1.83 -7.81 -7.31
N GLU A 60 1.39 -6.83 -8.09
CA GLU A 60 0.25 -6.99 -9.00
C GLU A 60 0.52 -8.08 -10.05
N ALA A 61 1.73 -8.09 -10.64
CA ALA A 61 2.14 -9.11 -11.58
C ALA A 61 2.21 -10.51 -10.93
N GLU A 62 2.74 -10.62 -9.71
CA GLU A 62 2.77 -11.87 -8.95
C GLU A 62 1.36 -12.38 -8.64
N VAL A 63 0.46 -11.52 -8.16
CA VAL A 63 -0.93 -11.88 -7.86
C VAL A 63 -1.65 -12.35 -9.13
N LYS A 64 -1.48 -11.65 -10.25
CA LYS A 64 -2.04 -12.07 -11.54
C LYS A 64 -1.48 -13.43 -11.98
N GLY A 65 -0.17 -13.66 -11.80
CA GLY A 65 0.46 -14.95 -12.09
C GLY A 65 -0.10 -16.09 -11.24
N LEU A 66 -0.21 -15.88 -9.93
CA LEU A 66 -0.78 -16.86 -9.00
C LEU A 66 -2.24 -17.18 -9.31
N LEU A 67 -3.05 -16.17 -9.65
CA LEU A 67 -4.44 -16.38 -10.05
C LEU A 67 -4.54 -17.17 -11.36
N GLY A 68 -3.69 -16.87 -12.35
CA GLY A 68 -3.61 -17.66 -13.59
C GLY A 68 -3.26 -19.13 -13.34
N GLN A 69 -2.29 -19.38 -12.46
CA GLN A 69 -1.91 -20.75 -12.06
C GLN A 69 -3.06 -21.48 -11.36
N LEU A 70 -3.79 -20.79 -10.48
CA LEU A 70 -4.95 -21.36 -9.80
C LEU A 70 -6.07 -21.69 -10.79
N GLU A 71 -6.32 -20.81 -11.76
CA GLU A 71 -7.32 -21.03 -12.81
C GLU A 71 -6.95 -22.24 -13.67
N GLU A 72 -5.70 -22.34 -14.14
CA GLU A 72 -5.20 -23.52 -14.85
C GLU A 72 -5.37 -24.80 -14.03
N LEU A 73 -5.07 -24.76 -12.72
CA LEU A 73 -5.24 -25.90 -11.84
C LEU A 73 -6.73 -26.28 -11.67
N ALA A 74 -7.61 -25.29 -11.52
CA ALA A 74 -9.06 -25.48 -11.41
C ALA A 74 -9.65 -26.13 -12.67
N TRP A 75 -9.16 -25.77 -13.86
CA TRP A 75 -9.57 -26.40 -15.12
C TRP A 75 -9.07 -27.83 -15.30
N ASN A 76 -7.97 -28.20 -14.64
CA ASN A 76 -7.42 -29.56 -14.66
C ASN A 76 -8.03 -30.49 -13.60
N LEU A 77 -8.88 -29.97 -12.71
CA LEU A 77 -9.62 -30.79 -11.76
C LEU A 77 -10.85 -31.40 -12.44
N PRO A 78 -11.14 -32.70 -12.21
CA PRO A 78 -12.43 -33.24 -12.62
C PRO A 78 -13.53 -32.42 -11.91
N PRO A 79 -14.71 -32.22 -12.54
CA PRO A 79 -15.86 -31.61 -11.88
C PRO A 79 -16.34 -32.53 -10.74
N GLY A 80 -15.65 -32.46 -9.61
CA GLY A 80 -15.98 -33.11 -8.36
C GLY A 80 -16.76 -32.15 -7.47
N PRO A 81 -17.60 -32.65 -6.53
CA PRO A 81 -18.59 -31.82 -5.85
C PRO A 81 -17.92 -30.69 -5.05
N LEU A 82 -17.96 -29.46 -5.56
CA LEU A 82 -17.60 -28.24 -4.82
C LEU A 82 -18.75 -27.80 -3.88
N GLY A 83 -19.51 -28.77 -3.37
CA GLY A 83 -20.60 -28.55 -2.43
C GLY A 83 -20.14 -28.81 -1.00
N PRO A 84 -20.78 -28.18 0.01
CA PRO A 84 -20.57 -28.58 1.40
C PRO A 84 -20.74 -30.09 1.51
N ILE A 85 -19.73 -30.78 2.04
CA ILE A 85 -19.85 -32.19 2.42
C ILE A 85 -21.07 -32.27 3.34
N PRO A 86 -22.17 -32.94 2.96
CA PRO A 86 -23.26 -33.16 3.89
C PRO A 86 -22.68 -33.98 5.03
N ASP A 87 -22.72 -33.44 6.24
CA ASP A 87 -22.24 -34.10 7.46
C ASP A 87 -22.88 -35.50 7.54
N LEU A 88 -22.10 -36.50 7.14
CA LEU A 88 -22.41 -37.92 7.23
C LEU A 88 -22.02 -38.42 8.62
N PHE A 89 -22.54 -37.75 9.66
CA PHE A 89 -22.40 -38.19 11.04
C PHE A 89 -23.77 -38.33 11.68
N GLY A 90 -24.20 -39.59 11.81
CA GLY A 90 -25.06 -40.02 12.90
C GLY A 90 -26.54 -39.93 12.63
N ASP A 91 -27.04 -40.83 11.79
CA ASP A 91 -28.24 -41.55 12.18
C ASP A 91 -27.91 -42.33 13.47
N ASP A 92 -28.57 -41.97 14.55
CA ASP A 92 -28.91 -42.89 15.63
C ASP A 92 -30.25 -42.49 16.24
N GLY A 93 -31.31 -42.82 15.49
CA GLY A 93 -32.60 -43.10 16.10
C GLY A 93 -32.54 -44.39 16.91
N PHE A 94 -32.63 -44.28 18.24
CA PHE A 94 -33.09 -45.38 19.12
C PHE A 94 -33.81 -44.82 20.35
N GLY A 95 -35.08 -45.21 20.52
CA GLY A 95 -35.75 -45.34 21.83
C GLY A 95 -36.56 -44.15 22.31
#